data_AF-V5WGW5-F1
#
_entry.id   AF-V5WGW5-F1
#
_cell.length_a   1.000
_cell.length_b   1.000
_cell.length_c   1.000
_cell.angle_alpha   90.00
_cell.angle_beta   90.00
_cell.angle_gamma   90.00
#
_symmetry.space_group_name_H-M   'P 1'
#
loop_
_entity.id
_entity.type
_entity.pdbx_description
1 polymer ?
#
loop_
_entity_poly.entity_id
_entity_poly.type
_entity_poly.pdbx_seq_one_letter_code
_entity_poly.pdbx_strand_id
1 'polypeptide(L)'
;MRKALLCTVSLIFLSGLILPETIAAQIPRSRISFAFAGLLSDQSDFSPEEITVLENRITSHLLEIGRAENYRIIPIDDTSRFAESFPFGENAGGFMQSYPDAAPPQSRGVIIGEINRIGERIYLDLHIYSRTSGELLLADSSDFPGFEEAVAGVRRGVRSLFGFEDEPESSTGIARGVQSQSGSDQEWRRPTMNGISGTWEGDTGIGNVIIESDGTAYAELAGDDSMRLRVVIEEEKVRIRQDEPNAPKLYLPLFPYSIASQIVDLARPMSWEFRLSSNGDNLIGEKFTSYFFIEDGQISRVDNTYSRAARWIRIE
;
A
#
# COMPACT_ATOMS: atom_id res chain seq x y z
N MET A 1 8.24 54.85 -71.09
CA MET A 1 8.06 54.52 -72.53
C MET A 1 8.21 53.02 -72.72
N ARG A 2 7.17 52.39 -73.28
CA ARG A 2 7.11 51.12 -74.06
C ARG A 2 8.30 50.14 -73.98
N LYS A 3 8.04 48.88 -73.63
CA LYS A 3 7.70 47.79 -74.59
C LYS A 3 7.36 46.48 -73.87
N ALA A 4 6.31 45.84 -74.37
CA ALA A 4 5.89 44.48 -74.06
C ALA A 4 6.82 43.45 -74.72
N LEU A 5 6.92 42.26 -74.13
CA LEU A 5 7.10 41.02 -74.88
C LEU A 5 6.30 39.90 -74.20
N LEU A 6 5.33 39.37 -74.97
CA LEU A 6 4.66 38.10 -74.70
C LEU A 6 5.69 36.97 -74.75
N CYS A 7 5.57 36.00 -73.86
CA CYS A 7 5.97 34.63 -74.16
C CYS A 7 4.95 33.66 -73.58
N THR A 8 4.56 32.73 -74.42
CA THR A 8 3.41 31.84 -74.32
C THR A 8 3.87 30.45 -73.87
N VAL A 9 2.92 29.69 -73.26
CA VAL A 9 2.84 28.21 -73.18
C VAL A 9 3.74 27.49 -72.17
N SER A 10 3.12 26.93 -71.13
CA SER A 10 2.94 25.46 -71.01
C SER A 10 2.17 25.12 -69.73
N LEU A 11 0.91 24.71 -69.91
CA LEU A 11 0.16 23.95 -68.93
C LEU A 11 0.76 22.54 -68.88
N ILE A 12 1.35 22.15 -67.74
CA ILE A 12 1.62 20.75 -67.42
C ILE A 12 0.77 20.40 -66.21
N PHE A 13 -0.28 19.62 -66.45
CA PHE A 13 -0.96 18.83 -65.44
C PHE A 13 0.00 17.72 -65.00
N LEU A 14 0.51 17.78 -63.77
CA LEU A 14 1.09 16.63 -63.09
C LEU A 14 0.23 16.30 -61.86
N SER A 15 -0.65 15.33 -62.09
CA SER A 15 -0.91 14.13 -61.28
C SER A 15 -0.49 14.15 -59.80
N GLY A 16 -1.47 13.80 -58.96
CA GLY A 16 -1.39 13.69 -57.50
C GLY A 16 -0.10 13.12 -56.93
N LEU A 17 0.53 13.94 -56.09
CA LEU A 17 1.41 13.49 -55.02
C LEU A 17 0.53 13.29 -53.78
N ILE A 18 0.06 12.05 -53.61
CA ILE A 18 -0.37 11.55 -52.31
C ILE A 18 0.90 11.55 -51.47
N LEU A 19 1.00 12.49 -50.53
CA LEU A 19 2.04 12.45 -49.52
C LEU A 19 1.89 11.12 -48.76
N PRO A 20 2.96 10.31 -48.64
CA PRO A 20 2.88 9.11 -47.82
C PRO A 20 2.54 9.54 -46.40
N GLU A 21 1.46 8.98 -45.84
CA GLU A 21 1.21 9.00 -44.41
C GLU A 21 2.53 8.67 -43.72
N THR A 22 3.05 9.65 -43.00
CA THR A 22 4.21 9.46 -42.16
C THR A 22 3.76 8.45 -41.12
N ILE A 23 4.13 7.18 -41.31
CA ILE A 23 4.03 6.13 -40.29
C ILE A 23 4.91 6.65 -39.16
N ALA A 24 4.29 7.36 -38.23
CA ALA A 24 4.89 7.67 -36.96
C ALA A 24 5.22 6.30 -36.36
N ALA A 25 6.49 5.91 -36.43
CA ALA A 25 7.01 4.77 -35.72
C ALA A 25 6.59 4.98 -34.26
N GLN A 26 5.55 4.25 -33.84
CA GLN A 26 5.14 4.19 -32.45
C GLN A 26 6.35 3.63 -31.70
N ILE A 27 7.10 4.53 -31.07
CA ILE A 27 8.18 4.13 -30.16
C ILE A 27 7.48 3.21 -29.14
N PRO A 28 7.87 1.93 -29.08
CA PRO A 28 7.23 1.01 -28.14
C PRO A 28 7.44 1.58 -26.75
N ARG A 29 6.35 2.00 -26.09
CA ARG A 29 6.39 2.42 -24.70
C ARG A 29 6.93 1.22 -23.91
N SER A 30 8.16 1.34 -23.42
CA SER A 30 8.81 0.29 -22.65
C SER A 30 7.91 -0.08 -21.47
N ARG A 31 7.52 -1.36 -21.38
CA ARG A 31 6.73 -1.87 -20.27
C ARG A 31 7.46 -1.62 -18.95
N ILE A 32 6.77 -1.00 -18.00
CA ILE A 32 7.30 -0.87 -16.64
C ILE A 32 7.40 -2.27 -16.05
N SER A 33 8.59 -2.65 -15.58
CA SER A 33 8.82 -3.99 -15.05
C SER A 33 8.92 -3.96 -13.53
N PHE A 34 8.31 -4.93 -12.85
CA PHE A 34 8.46 -5.14 -11.41
C PHE A 34 8.93 -6.57 -11.17
N ALA A 35 9.79 -6.77 -10.17
CA ALA A 35 10.15 -8.11 -9.71
C ALA A 35 9.25 -8.51 -8.55
N PHE A 36 8.87 -9.78 -8.40
CA PHE A 36 8.19 -10.26 -7.20
C PHE A 36 9.14 -11.17 -6.43
N ALA A 37 9.42 -10.80 -5.19
CA ALA A 37 10.40 -11.44 -4.31
C ALA A 37 9.80 -12.51 -3.40
N GLY A 38 8.49 -12.73 -3.43
CA GLY A 38 7.82 -13.73 -2.60
C GLY A 38 7.16 -13.16 -1.35
N LEU A 39 6.79 -14.08 -0.46
CA LEU A 39 6.22 -13.82 0.84
C LEU A 39 7.23 -14.10 1.94
N LEU A 40 7.25 -13.21 2.91
CA LEU A 40 8.05 -13.31 4.12
C LEU A 40 7.13 -13.64 5.27
N SER A 41 7.55 -14.57 6.09
CA SER A 41 6.82 -14.96 7.28
C SER A 41 7.81 -15.23 8.40
N ASP A 42 7.43 -14.87 9.63
CA ASP A 42 8.09 -15.46 10.79
C ASP A 42 7.86 -16.98 10.71
N GLN A 43 8.94 -17.76 10.68
CA GLN A 43 8.91 -19.16 10.23
C GLN A 43 8.07 -20.09 11.14
N SER A 44 7.49 -19.59 12.23
CA SER A 44 6.63 -20.37 13.13
C SER A 44 5.16 -20.48 12.71
N ASP A 45 4.64 -19.57 11.87
CA ASP A 45 3.20 -19.33 11.81
C ASP A 45 2.49 -19.92 10.58
N PHE A 46 3.25 -20.26 9.53
CA PHE A 46 2.72 -20.82 8.29
C PHE A 46 3.56 -22.01 7.83
N SER A 47 2.87 -23.03 7.31
CA SER A 47 3.56 -24.13 6.65
C SER A 47 4.19 -23.67 5.32
N PRO A 48 5.30 -24.28 4.88
CA PRO A 48 5.88 -23.98 3.57
C PRO A 48 4.89 -24.14 2.41
N GLU A 49 3.96 -25.09 2.51
CA GLU A 49 2.89 -25.29 1.54
C GLU A 49 1.88 -24.13 1.54
N GLU A 50 1.49 -23.62 2.70
CA GLU A 50 0.61 -22.46 2.82
C GLU A 50 1.23 -21.22 2.16
N ILE A 51 2.52 -20.95 2.45
CA ILE A 51 3.28 -19.86 1.82
C ILE A 51 3.31 -20.04 0.31
N THR A 52 3.66 -21.23 -0.17
CA THR A 52 3.72 -21.56 -1.60
C THR A 52 2.38 -21.33 -2.30
N VAL A 53 1.26 -21.69 -1.66
CA VAL A 53 -0.09 -21.48 -2.21
C VAL A 53 -0.38 -19.99 -2.38
N LEU A 54 -0.08 -19.18 -1.38
CA LEU A 54 -0.31 -17.73 -1.46
C LEU A 54 0.64 -17.04 -2.44
N GLU A 55 1.92 -17.39 -2.48
CA GLU A 55 2.87 -16.86 -3.47
C GLU A 55 2.43 -17.16 -4.90
N ASN A 56 1.99 -18.39 -5.18
CA ASN A 56 1.47 -18.76 -6.49
C ASN A 56 0.21 -17.95 -6.83
N ARG A 57 -0.66 -17.71 -5.84
CA ARG A 57 -1.87 -16.92 -6.03
C ARG A 57 -1.54 -15.46 -6.31
N ILE A 58 -0.65 -14.84 -5.54
CA ILE A 58 -0.16 -13.47 -5.74
C ILE A 58 0.48 -13.35 -7.11
N THR A 59 1.39 -14.26 -7.46
CA THR A 59 2.08 -14.28 -8.76
C THR A 59 1.08 -14.36 -9.92
N SER A 60 0.07 -15.24 -9.82
CA SER A 60 -0.97 -15.36 -10.83
C SER A 60 -1.71 -14.04 -11.07
N HIS A 61 -2.09 -13.34 -9.99
CA HIS A 61 -2.81 -12.07 -10.07
C HIS A 61 -1.93 -10.91 -10.52
N LEU A 62 -0.66 -10.87 -10.09
CA LEU A 62 0.32 -9.91 -10.60
C LEU A 62 0.51 -10.08 -12.12
N LEU A 63 0.59 -11.32 -12.62
CA LEU A 63 0.69 -11.59 -14.05
C LEU A 63 -0.58 -11.17 -14.83
N GLU A 64 -1.77 -11.33 -14.22
CA GLU A 64 -3.04 -10.83 -14.78
C GLU A 64 -3.00 -9.31 -14.94
N ILE A 65 -2.67 -8.57 -13.87
CA ILE A 65 -2.51 -7.11 -13.89
C ILE A 65 -1.46 -6.69 -14.92
N GLY A 66 -0.32 -7.39 -14.97
CA GLY A 66 0.73 -7.07 -15.94
C GLY A 66 0.27 -7.18 -17.39
N ARG A 67 -0.60 -8.15 -17.71
CA ARG A 67 -1.18 -8.28 -19.05
C ARG A 67 -2.18 -7.17 -19.35
N ALA A 68 -3.05 -6.83 -18.39
CA ALA A 68 -4.09 -5.82 -18.56
C ALA A 68 -3.50 -4.40 -18.70
N GLU A 69 -2.48 -4.09 -17.89
CA GLU A 69 -2.02 -2.71 -17.65
C GLU A 69 -0.62 -2.46 -18.21
N ASN A 70 -0.15 -3.38 -19.07
CA ASN A 70 1.13 -3.28 -19.77
C ASN A 70 2.36 -3.21 -18.82
N TYR A 71 2.26 -3.82 -17.63
CA TYR A 71 3.41 -4.10 -16.77
C TYR A 71 4.10 -5.41 -17.16
N ARG A 72 5.35 -5.56 -16.78
CA ARG A 72 6.07 -6.83 -16.85
C ARG A 72 6.43 -7.29 -15.44
N ILE A 73 5.76 -8.33 -14.97
CA ILE A 73 6.10 -8.95 -13.69
C ILE A 73 7.15 -10.03 -13.92
N ILE A 74 8.20 -10.03 -13.09
CA ILE A 74 9.31 -10.96 -13.15
C ILE A 74 9.41 -11.66 -11.79
N PRO A 75 8.95 -12.92 -11.67
CA PRO A 75 9.19 -13.70 -10.46
C PRO A 75 10.70 -13.84 -10.21
N ILE A 76 11.13 -13.76 -8.96
CA ILE A 76 12.51 -14.06 -8.56
C ILE A 76 12.58 -15.55 -8.20
N ASP A 77 13.48 -16.28 -8.88
CA ASP A 77 13.57 -17.75 -8.74
C ASP A 77 14.09 -18.20 -7.36
N ASP A 78 14.84 -17.36 -6.65
CA ASP A 78 15.45 -17.64 -5.35
C ASP A 78 15.06 -16.56 -4.33
N THR A 79 13.84 -16.67 -3.84
CA THR A 79 13.25 -15.77 -2.84
C THR A 79 14.00 -15.83 -1.51
N SER A 80 14.56 -17.00 -1.15
CA SER A 80 15.35 -17.17 0.08
C SER A 80 16.63 -16.34 0.06
N ARG A 81 17.38 -16.38 -1.04
CA ARG A 81 18.59 -15.55 -1.20
C ARG A 81 18.26 -14.06 -1.24
N PHE A 82 17.12 -13.69 -1.83
CA PHE A 82 16.64 -12.32 -1.79
C PHE A 82 16.31 -11.91 -0.34
N ALA A 83 15.61 -12.76 0.41
CA ALA A 83 15.23 -12.49 1.79
C ALA A 83 16.46 -12.36 2.72
N GLU A 84 17.50 -13.17 2.53
CA GLU A 84 18.75 -13.07 3.29
C GLU A 84 19.51 -11.75 3.04
N SER A 85 19.33 -11.17 1.85
CA SER A 85 20.03 -9.95 1.43
C SER A 85 19.20 -8.68 1.61
N PHE A 86 17.93 -8.83 2.00
CA PHE A 86 17.00 -7.75 2.24
C PHE A 86 16.73 -7.65 3.74
N PRO A 87 17.21 -6.60 4.45
CA PRO A 87 16.93 -6.46 5.87
C PRO A 87 15.43 -6.16 6.08
N PHE A 88 14.75 -7.05 6.80
CA PHE A 88 13.35 -6.86 7.22
C PHE A 88 13.27 -6.39 8.69
N GLY A 89 12.20 -5.67 9.03
CA GLY A 89 11.91 -5.23 10.41
C GLY A 89 12.82 -4.10 10.92
N GLU A 90 12.96 -3.97 12.25
CA GLU A 90 13.70 -2.90 12.96
C GLU A 90 15.17 -2.71 12.49
N ASN A 91 15.74 -3.68 11.76
CA ASN A 91 17.09 -3.62 11.18
C ASN A 91 17.14 -2.96 9.78
N ALA A 92 16.01 -2.64 9.16
CA ALA A 92 15.94 -1.95 7.87
C ALA A 92 16.40 -0.48 7.93
N GLY A 93 16.64 0.06 9.13
CA GLY A 93 17.12 1.44 9.33
C GLY A 93 18.53 1.71 8.80
N GLY A 94 19.32 0.70 8.46
CA GLY A 94 20.65 0.89 7.89
C GLY A 94 20.66 0.85 6.37
N PHE A 95 20.77 2.01 5.71
CA PHE A 95 21.22 2.20 4.31
C PHE A 95 21.27 0.92 3.43
N MET A 96 20.24 0.69 2.63
CA MET A 96 20.40 -0.08 1.39
C MET A 96 21.24 0.77 0.41
N GLN A 97 22.57 0.73 0.52
CA GLN A 97 23.44 1.32 -0.52
C GLN A 97 23.44 0.49 -1.81
N SER A 98 22.84 -0.71 -1.79
CA SER A 98 22.61 -1.51 -2.99
C SER A 98 21.47 -2.48 -2.74
N TYR A 99 20.43 -2.42 -3.56
CA TYR A 99 19.47 -3.50 -3.69
C TYR A 99 20.21 -4.82 -3.98
N PRO A 100 19.74 -5.97 -3.49
CA PRO A 100 20.32 -7.25 -3.85
C PRO A 100 20.43 -7.37 -5.37
N ASP A 101 21.62 -7.74 -5.88
CA ASP A 101 21.86 -8.08 -7.28
C ASP A 101 20.90 -9.17 -7.82
N ALA A 102 20.16 -9.83 -6.92
CA ALA A 102 19.12 -10.80 -7.24
C ALA A 102 17.91 -10.20 -7.98
N ALA A 103 17.63 -8.90 -7.85
CA ALA A 103 16.54 -8.27 -8.59
C ALA A 103 16.94 -8.01 -10.06
N PRO A 104 16.12 -8.41 -11.06
CA PRO A 104 16.42 -8.19 -12.46
C PRO A 104 16.77 -6.73 -12.79
N PRO A 105 17.88 -6.44 -13.51
CA PRO A 105 18.32 -5.07 -13.78
C PRO A 105 17.33 -4.19 -14.55
N GLN A 106 16.38 -4.81 -15.24
CA GLN A 106 15.30 -4.15 -15.97
C GLN A 106 14.10 -3.79 -15.10
N SER A 107 14.03 -4.27 -13.85
CA SER A 107 12.94 -3.95 -12.93
C SER A 107 13.07 -2.51 -12.42
N ARG A 108 11.93 -1.82 -12.35
CA ARG A 108 11.75 -0.50 -11.75
C ARG A 108 11.64 -0.61 -10.23
N GLY A 109 11.02 -1.68 -9.74
CA GLY A 109 10.84 -1.94 -8.33
C GLY A 109 10.66 -3.42 -8.05
N VAL A 110 10.67 -3.75 -6.76
CA VAL A 110 10.46 -5.11 -6.27
C VAL A 110 9.27 -5.13 -5.34
N ILE A 111 8.41 -6.11 -5.58
CA ILE A 111 7.21 -6.39 -4.81
C ILE A 111 7.59 -7.44 -3.79
N ILE A 112 7.33 -7.15 -2.53
CA ILE A 112 7.58 -8.00 -1.38
C ILE A 112 6.26 -8.13 -0.64
N GLY A 113 5.89 -9.34 -0.24
CA GLY A 113 4.78 -9.49 0.70
C GLY A 113 5.25 -9.98 2.06
N GLU A 114 4.55 -9.59 3.10
CA GLU A 114 4.72 -10.04 4.46
C GLU A 114 3.42 -10.69 4.91
N ILE A 115 3.53 -11.85 5.56
CA ILE A 115 2.37 -12.59 6.06
C ILE A 115 2.58 -12.98 7.52
N ASN A 116 1.59 -12.59 8.34
CA ASN A 116 1.60 -12.81 9.78
C ASN A 116 0.28 -13.46 10.21
N ARG A 117 0.33 -14.32 11.25
CA ARG A 117 -0.86 -14.94 11.85
C ARG A 117 -0.98 -14.46 13.29
N ILE A 118 -2.07 -13.76 13.60
CA ILE A 118 -2.35 -13.30 14.97
C ILE A 118 -3.68 -13.89 15.40
N GLY A 119 -3.62 -14.87 16.30
CA GLY A 119 -4.76 -15.70 16.65
C GLY A 119 -5.23 -16.52 15.44
N GLU A 120 -6.51 -16.40 15.08
CA GLU A 120 -7.09 -17.04 13.90
C GLU A 120 -6.99 -16.18 12.63
N ARG A 121 -6.58 -14.91 12.76
CA ARG A 121 -6.54 -13.97 11.64
C ARG A 121 -5.20 -14.02 10.92
N ILE A 122 -5.25 -13.77 9.62
CA ILE A 122 -4.07 -13.64 8.76
C ILE A 122 -3.99 -12.21 8.27
N TYR A 123 -2.82 -11.61 8.40
CA TYR A 123 -2.50 -10.30 7.88
C TYR A 123 -1.53 -10.49 6.70
N LEU A 124 -1.86 -9.88 5.56
CA LEU A 124 -1.05 -9.87 4.35
C LEU A 124 -0.76 -8.42 3.99
N ASP A 125 0.50 -8.05 4.08
CA ASP A 125 1.00 -6.77 3.62
C ASP A 125 1.74 -6.96 2.30
N LEU A 126 1.48 -6.11 1.31
CA LEU A 126 2.19 -6.09 0.04
C LEU A 126 2.85 -4.73 -0.12
N HIS A 127 4.14 -4.74 -0.42
CA HIS A 127 4.98 -3.56 -0.54
C HIS A 127 5.64 -3.55 -1.91
N ILE A 128 5.68 -2.40 -2.58
CA ILE A 128 6.51 -2.19 -3.78
C ILE A 128 7.61 -1.23 -3.40
N TYR A 129 8.86 -1.63 -3.53
CA TYR A 129 10.02 -0.79 -3.30
C TYR A 129 10.68 -0.41 -4.62
N SER A 130 11.21 0.81 -4.72
CA SER A 130 12.04 1.30 -5.81
C SER A 130 13.34 0.51 -5.85
N ARG A 131 13.71 -0.05 -7.01
CA ARG A 131 14.99 -0.75 -7.13
C ARG A 131 16.17 0.23 -7.06
N THR A 132 16.00 1.42 -7.60
CA THR A 132 17.07 2.41 -7.70
C THR A 132 17.35 3.08 -6.36
N SER A 133 16.31 3.48 -5.64
CA SER A 133 16.44 4.23 -4.39
C SER A 133 16.19 3.40 -3.13
N GLY A 134 15.61 2.21 -3.25
CA GLY A 134 15.19 1.41 -2.09
C GLY A 134 13.92 1.92 -1.42
N GLU A 135 13.38 3.06 -1.83
CA GLU A 135 12.20 3.67 -1.22
C GLU A 135 10.94 2.83 -1.42
N LEU A 136 10.08 2.77 -0.40
CA LEU A 136 8.73 2.25 -0.56
C LEU A 136 7.97 3.15 -1.55
N LEU A 137 7.36 2.55 -2.57
CA LEU A 137 6.55 3.21 -3.60
C LEU A 137 5.06 3.06 -3.31
N LEU A 138 4.62 1.85 -3.00
CA LEU A 138 3.21 1.50 -2.78
C LEU A 138 3.14 0.44 -1.68
N ALA A 139 2.05 0.48 -0.91
CA ALA A 139 1.76 -0.48 0.14
C ALA A 139 0.27 -0.78 0.18
N ASP A 140 -0.09 -2.04 0.41
CA ASP A 140 -1.45 -2.50 0.69
C ASP A 140 -1.41 -3.46 1.87
N SER A 141 -2.41 -3.37 2.75
CA SER A 141 -2.53 -4.23 3.93
C SER A 141 -3.93 -4.81 3.97
N SER A 142 -4.02 -6.13 4.13
CA SER A 142 -5.26 -6.89 4.11
C SER A 142 -5.32 -7.85 5.30
N ASP A 143 -6.47 -7.93 5.97
CA ASP A 143 -6.71 -8.88 7.06
C ASP A 143 -7.82 -9.89 6.72
N PHE A 144 -7.60 -11.15 7.08
CA PHE A 144 -8.45 -12.28 6.73
C PHE A 144 -8.82 -13.10 7.97
N PRO A 145 -10.06 -13.62 8.07
CA PRO A 145 -10.46 -14.50 9.16
C PRO A 145 -9.76 -15.86 9.20
N GLY A 146 -9.08 -16.25 8.11
CA GLY A 146 -8.49 -17.56 7.93
C GLY A 146 -7.74 -17.68 6.61
N PHE A 147 -7.07 -18.82 6.42
CA PHE A 147 -6.19 -19.06 5.26
C PHE A 147 -6.95 -19.16 3.94
N GLU A 148 -8.11 -19.81 3.94
CA GLU A 148 -8.95 -19.93 2.73
C GLU A 148 -9.44 -18.55 2.26
N GLU A 149 -9.85 -17.70 3.20
CA GLU A 149 -10.25 -16.32 2.92
C GLU A 149 -9.08 -15.47 2.44
N ALA A 150 -7.88 -15.67 2.98
CA ALA A 150 -6.68 -15.02 2.48
C ALA A 150 -6.42 -15.38 1.01
N VAL A 151 -6.43 -16.68 0.66
CA VAL A 151 -6.23 -17.15 -0.72
C VAL A 151 -7.30 -16.59 -1.67
N ALA A 152 -8.54 -16.48 -1.22
CA ALA A 152 -9.62 -15.87 -1.99
C ALA A 152 -9.43 -14.35 -2.15
N GLY A 153 -8.96 -13.67 -1.09
CA GLY A 153 -8.83 -12.23 -1.01
C GLY A 153 -7.57 -11.64 -1.65
N VAL A 154 -6.53 -12.44 -1.93
CA VAL A 154 -5.29 -11.98 -2.59
C VAL A 154 -5.54 -11.15 -3.85
N ARG A 155 -6.56 -11.51 -4.66
CA ARG A 155 -6.88 -10.77 -5.90
C ARG A 155 -7.15 -9.30 -5.61
N ARG A 156 -7.94 -9.02 -4.57
CA ARG A 156 -8.30 -7.68 -4.14
C ARG A 156 -7.06 -6.92 -3.67
N GLY A 157 -6.25 -7.51 -2.79
CA GLY A 157 -5.05 -6.85 -2.27
C GLY A 157 -4.04 -6.52 -3.38
N VAL A 158 -3.82 -7.44 -4.32
CA VAL A 158 -2.96 -7.20 -5.48
C VAL A 158 -3.52 -6.10 -6.39
N ARG A 159 -4.84 -6.02 -6.59
CA ARG A 159 -5.46 -4.93 -7.37
C ARG A 159 -5.37 -3.58 -6.65
N SER A 160 -5.67 -3.57 -5.35
CA SER A 160 -5.57 -2.41 -4.47
C SER A 160 -4.17 -1.82 -4.44
N LEU A 161 -3.13 -2.68 -4.38
CA LEU A 161 -1.72 -2.28 -4.43
C LEU A 161 -1.39 -1.42 -5.66
N PHE A 162 -2.03 -1.66 -6.80
CA PHE A 162 -1.85 -0.89 -8.03
C PHE A 162 -2.93 0.19 -8.25
N GLY A 163 -3.77 0.45 -7.26
CA GLY A 163 -4.81 1.47 -7.30
C GLY A 163 -6.03 1.10 -8.16
N PHE A 164 -6.27 -0.18 -8.40
CA PHE A 164 -7.48 -0.63 -9.10
C PHE A 164 -8.61 -0.84 -8.09
N GLU A 165 -9.75 -0.20 -8.34
CA GLU A 165 -10.98 -0.53 -7.64
C GLU A 165 -11.43 -1.95 -8.06
N ASP A 166 -11.90 -2.73 -7.08
CA ASP A 166 -12.59 -3.98 -7.36
C ASP A 166 -13.94 -3.62 -8.00
N GLU A 167 -14.07 -3.87 -9.31
CA GLU A 167 -15.41 -3.96 -9.87
C GLU A 167 -16.10 -5.17 -9.23
N PRO A 168 -17.30 -5.00 -8.64
CA PRO A 168 -18.01 -6.12 -8.03
C PRO A 168 -18.17 -7.18 -9.12
N GLU A 169 -17.55 -8.35 -8.91
CA GLU A 169 -17.53 -9.43 -9.89
C GLU A 169 -18.96 -9.69 -10.35
N SER A 170 -19.28 -9.24 -11.57
CA SER A 170 -20.55 -9.53 -12.19
C SER A 170 -20.53 -11.02 -12.49
N SER A 171 -21.14 -11.79 -11.58
CA SER A 171 -21.28 -13.23 -11.64
C SER A 171 -22.11 -13.63 -12.88
N THR A 172 -21.48 -13.70 -14.04
CA THR A 172 -22.05 -14.35 -15.22
C THR A 172 -21.84 -15.85 -15.10
N GLY A 173 -22.86 -16.57 -14.60
CA GLY A 173 -22.82 -18.04 -14.63
C GLY A 173 -23.86 -18.79 -13.81
N ILE A 174 -25.12 -18.78 -14.29
CA ILE A 174 -26.20 -19.75 -14.03
C ILE A 174 -26.97 -19.60 -12.70
N ALA A 175 -28.26 -19.29 -12.90
CA ALA A 175 -29.32 -19.13 -11.93
C ALA A 175 -29.45 -20.27 -10.90
N ARG A 176 -29.50 -19.87 -9.62
CA ARG A 176 -30.54 -20.31 -8.67
C ARG A 176 -30.75 -19.22 -7.64
N GLY A 177 -31.99 -18.76 -7.54
CA GLY A 177 -32.37 -17.67 -6.67
C GLY A 177 -32.01 -17.95 -5.22
N VAL A 178 -31.03 -17.21 -4.73
CA VAL A 178 -30.93 -16.80 -3.34
C VAL A 178 -30.74 -15.30 -3.41
N GLN A 179 -31.73 -14.56 -2.92
CA GLN A 179 -31.61 -13.11 -2.74
C GLN A 179 -30.34 -12.86 -1.94
N SER A 180 -29.32 -12.30 -2.59
CA SER A 180 -28.14 -11.78 -1.91
C SER A 180 -28.54 -10.48 -1.21
N GLN A 181 -29.20 -10.63 -0.06
CA GLN A 181 -29.09 -9.66 1.01
C GLN A 181 -27.76 -9.94 1.71
N SER A 182 -26.73 -9.15 1.43
CA SER A 182 -25.60 -8.90 2.34
C SER A 182 -24.56 -7.96 1.69
N GLY A 183 -24.99 -6.76 1.32
CA GLY A 183 -24.30 -5.62 1.91
C GLY A 183 -24.88 -5.55 3.31
N SER A 184 -24.24 -6.17 4.29
CA SER A 184 -24.62 -5.86 5.67
C SER A 184 -24.37 -4.37 5.81
N ASP A 185 -25.45 -3.58 5.91
CA ASP A 185 -25.40 -2.32 6.63
C ASP A 185 -24.69 -2.66 7.94
N GLN A 186 -23.39 -2.40 8.00
CA GLN A 186 -22.62 -2.62 9.20
C GLN A 186 -23.22 -1.65 10.20
N GLU A 187 -24.07 -2.17 11.08
CA GLU A 187 -24.79 -1.33 12.01
C GLU A 187 -23.76 -0.69 12.93
N TRP A 188 -23.65 0.63 12.87
CA TRP A 188 -22.66 1.37 13.64
C TRP A 188 -23.25 1.68 15.01
N ARG A 189 -22.50 1.34 16.06
CA ARG A 189 -22.88 1.73 17.41
C ARG A 189 -22.50 3.17 17.63
N ARG A 190 -23.42 3.99 18.14
CA ARG A 190 -23.07 5.34 18.59
C ARG A 190 -22.03 5.24 19.72
N PRO A 191 -20.81 5.79 19.53
CA PRO A 191 -19.75 5.67 20.51
C PRO A 191 -20.07 6.48 21.77
N THR A 192 -19.63 5.97 22.92
CA THR A 192 -19.61 6.68 24.21
C THR A 192 -18.24 6.47 24.82
N MET A 193 -17.76 7.38 25.67
CA MET A 193 -16.39 7.26 26.21
C MET A 193 -16.20 5.93 26.95
N ASN A 194 -17.11 5.60 27.88
CA ASN A 194 -17.11 4.30 28.55
C ASN A 194 -17.22 3.11 27.58
N GLY A 195 -17.90 3.30 26.43
CA GLY A 195 -18.04 2.26 25.42
C GLY A 195 -16.79 2.05 24.57
N ILE A 196 -15.81 2.95 24.60
CA ILE A 196 -14.54 2.83 23.87
C ILE A 196 -13.32 2.73 24.79
N SER A 197 -13.49 2.98 26.10
CA SER A 197 -12.44 2.72 27.08
C SER A 197 -12.09 1.23 27.14
N GLY A 198 -10.83 0.93 27.40
CA GLY A 198 -10.29 -0.43 27.39
C GLY A 198 -8.95 -0.50 26.64
N THR A 199 -8.49 -1.73 26.44
CA THR A 199 -7.24 -2.01 25.72
C THR A 199 -7.55 -2.43 24.30
N TRP A 200 -6.87 -1.81 23.34
CA TRP A 200 -7.06 -2.04 21.91
C TRP A 200 -5.75 -2.47 21.27
N GLU A 201 -5.80 -3.43 20.35
CA GLU A 201 -4.73 -3.70 19.40
C GLU A 201 -4.66 -2.54 18.40
N GLY A 202 -3.49 -1.90 18.33
CA GLY A 202 -3.23 -0.75 17.48
C GLY A 202 -3.04 -1.10 16.00
N ASP A 203 -2.34 -0.20 15.30
CA ASP A 203 -2.05 -0.26 13.87
C ASP A 203 -0.53 -0.41 13.69
N THR A 204 -0.02 -0.82 12.53
CA THR A 204 1.43 -1.08 12.32
C THR A 204 2.33 0.03 12.89
N GLY A 205 3.27 -0.36 13.76
CA GLY A 205 4.17 0.55 14.50
C GLY A 205 3.60 1.11 15.81
N ILE A 206 2.34 0.79 16.11
CA ILE A 206 1.64 1.07 17.37
C ILE A 206 1.14 -0.27 17.92
N GLY A 207 1.66 -0.67 19.07
CA GLY A 207 1.23 -1.88 19.77
C GLY A 207 -0.14 -1.69 20.43
N ASN A 208 -0.24 -1.95 21.73
CA ASN A 208 -1.51 -1.76 22.42
C ASN A 208 -1.83 -0.27 22.62
N VAL A 209 -3.10 0.06 22.55
CA VAL A 209 -3.64 1.38 22.89
C VAL A 209 -4.60 1.26 24.05
N ILE A 210 -4.25 1.89 25.17
CA ILE A 210 -5.09 1.95 26.36
C ILE A 210 -5.88 3.25 26.29
N ILE A 211 -7.22 3.16 26.22
CA ILE A 211 -8.11 4.33 26.24
C ILE A 211 -8.79 4.41 27.61
N GLU A 212 -8.59 5.53 28.28
CA GLU A 212 -9.17 5.80 29.60
C GLU A 212 -10.60 6.36 29.50
N SER A 213 -11.34 6.28 30.60
CA SER A 213 -12.72 6.81 30.70
C SER A 213 -12.83 8.34 30.66
N ASP A 214 -11.73 9.04 30.91
CA ASP A 214 -11.63 10.49 30.72
C ASP A 214 -11.19 10.85 29.28
N GLY A 215 -10.96 9.84 28.44
CA GLY A 215 -10.50 9.85 27.05
C GLY A 215 -9.02 10.18 26.83
N THR A 216 -8.21 10.29 27.90
CA THR A 216 -6.76 10.17 27.72
C THR A 216 -6.46 8.78 27.17
N ALA A 217 -5.38 8.66 26.40
CA ALA A 217 -4.98 7.36 25.87
C ALA A 217 -3.47 7.28 25.71
N TYR A 218 -2.96 6.05 25.74
CA TYR A 218 -1.54 5.76 25.57
C TYR A 218 -1.37 4.63 24.58
N ALA A 219 -0.55 4.86 23.57
CA ALA A 219 -0.15 3.87 22.58
C ALA A 219 1.25 3.37 22.92
N GLU A 220 1.43 2.06 23.05
CA GLU A 220 2.73 1.42 23.12
C GLU A 220 3.40 1.49 21.75
N LEU A 221 4.70 1.80 21.72
CA LEU A 221 5.53 1.78 20.53
C LEU A 221 6.51 0.62 20.63
N ALA A 222 7.13 0.24 19.51
CA ALA A 222 8.23 -0.71 19.55
C ALA A 222 9.39 -0.15 20.42
N GLY A 223 9.97 -0.97 21.29
CA GLY A 223 11.11 -0.60 22.14
C GLY A 223 10.77 0.07 23.48
N ASP A 224 9.66 -0.31 24.12
CA ASP A 224 9.19 0.19 25.44
C ASP A 224 8.84 1.70 25.51
N ASP A 225 8.85 2.39 24.38
CA ASP A 225 8.41 3.77 24.28
C ASP A 225 6.87 3.86 24.21
N SER A 226 6.33 5.06 24.48
CA SER A 226 4.88 5.31 24.40
C SER A 226 4.57 6.63 23.74
N MET A 227 3.37 6.72 23.15
CA MET A 227 2.80 7.91 22.56
C MET A 227 1.53 8.30 23.31
N ARG A 228 1.46 9.56 23.74
CA ARG A 228 0.22 10.10 24.33
C ARG A 228 -0.79 10.41 23.24
N LEU A 229 -2.03 10.01 23.49
CA LEU A 229 -3.16 10.20 22.62
C LEU A 229 -4.29 10.90 23.37
N ARG A 230 -5.12 11.63 22.61
CA ARG A 230 -6.32 12.29 23.09
C ARG A 230 -7.51 11.83 22.28
N VAL A 231 -8.50 11.29 22.98
CA VAL A 231 -9.76 10.83 22.39
C VAL A 231 -10.85 11.85 22.61
N VAL A 232 -11.60 12.14 21.55
CA VAL A 232 -12.80 12.98 21.51
C VAL A 232 -13.87 12.25 20.72
N ILE A 233 -15.11 12.27 21.21
CA ILE A 233 -16.25 11.72 20.48
C ILE A 233 -17.03 12.88 19.87
N GLU A 234 -17.19 12.85 18.56
CA GLU A 234 -17.96 13.83 17.80
C GLU A 234 -19.08 13.10 17.05
N GLU A 235 -20.32 13.28 17.50
CA GLU A 235 -21.52 12.63 16.95
C GLU A 235 -21.44 11.10 16.94
N GLU A 236 -21.05 10.51 15.81
CA GLU A 236 -20.89 9.07 15.57
C GLU A 236 -19.44 8.65 15.36
N LYS A 237 -18.50 9.60 15.44
CA LYS A 237 -17.08 9.37 15.20
C LYS A 237 -16.29 9.41 16.50
N VAL A 238 -15.30 8.55 16.58
CA VAL A 238 -14.25 8.57 17.59
C VAL A 238 -13.02 9.20 16.93
N ARG A 239 -12.65 10.40 17.36
CA ARG A 239 -11.43 11.07 16.93
C ARG A 239 -10.35 10.82 17.95
N ILE A 240 -9.24 10.26 17.49
CA ILE A 240 -8.06 10.00 18.31
C ILE A 240 -6.92 10.78 17.69
N ARG A 241 -6.17 11.54 18.48
CA ARG A 241 -5.03 12.31 17.97
C ARG A 241 -3.85 12.18 18.88
N GLN A 242 -2.66 12.28 18.31
CA GLN A 242 -1.43 12.48 19.05
C GLN A 242 -1.55 13.73 19.94
N ASP A 243 -1.26 13.56 21.23
CA ASP A 243 -1.34 14.59 22.26
C ASP A 243 0.04 14.86 22.87
N GLU A 244 1.07 14.80 22.04
CA GLU A 244 2.42 15.23 22.35
C GLU A 244 3.10 15.76 21.08
N PRO A 245 4.14 16.60 21.20
CA PRO A 245 4.94 17.00 20.05
C PRO A 245 5.53 15.78 19.33
N ASN A 246 5.77 15.90 18.03
CA ASN A 246 6.54 14.89 17.33
C ASN A 246 7.91 14.74 18.00
N ALA A 247 8.38 13.50 18.09
CA ALA A 247 9.69 13.16 18.61
C ALA A 247 10.25 11.98 17.82
N PRO A 248 11.58 11.80 17.73
CA PRO A 248 12.16 10.73 16.92
C PRO A 248 11.63 9.34 17.31
N LYS A 249 11.36 9.10 18.61
CA LYS A 249 10.78 7.86 19.13
C LYS A 249 9.53 7.38 18.38
N LEU A 250 8.72 8.29 17.86
CA LEU A 250 7.47 7.96 17.14
C LEU A 250 7.73 7.33 15.76
N TYR A 251 8.95 7.45 15.24
CA TYR A 251 9.32 7.07 13.87
C TYR A 251 10.44 6.03 13.84
N LEU A 252 11.13 5.80 14.96
CA LEU A 252 12.19 4.79 15.09
C LEU A 252 11.77 3.36 14.72
N PRO A 253 10.51 2.93 14.91
CA PRO A 253 10.09 1.60 14.45
C PRO A 253 10.20 1.42 12.92
N LEU A 254 10.20 2.52 12.16
CA LEU A 254 10.17 2.50 10.68
C LEU A 254 11.41 3.14 10.03
N PHE A 255 12.15 3.98 10.76
CA PHE A 255 13.23 4.79 10.20
C PHE A 255 14.44 4.86 11.13
N PRO A 256 15.68 4.97 10.59
CA PRO A 256 16.84 5.22 11.43
C PRO A 256 16.77 6.57 12.11
N TYR A 257 17.50 6.72 13.22
CA TYR A 257 17.52 7.94 14.02
C TYR A 257 17.82 9.22 13.21
N SER A 258 18.71 9.14 12.21
CA SER A 258 19.07 10.28 11.35
C SER A 258 17.89 10.77 10.49
N ILE A 259 17.02 9.86 10.03
CA ILE A 259 15.81 10.19 9.29
C ILE A 259 14.69 10.58 10.26
N ALA A 260 14.48 9.79 11.31
CA ALA A 260 13.47 10.06 12.34
C ALA A 260 13.62 11.47 12.94
N SER A 261 14.86 11.94 13.13
CA SER A 261 15.13 13.31 13.59
C SER A 261 14.73 14.38 12.58
N GLN A 262 14.88 14.12 11.27
CA GLN A 262 14.43 15.05 10.22
C GLN A 262 12.90 15.07 10.13
N ILE A 263 12.24 13.92 10.34
CA ILE A 263 10.79 13.77 10.27
C ILE A 263 10.08 14.68 11.28
N VAL A 264 10.61 14.81 12.49
CA VAL A 264 9.98 15.54 13.62
C VAL A 264 9.49 16.93 13.23
N ASP A 265 10.29 17.67 12.47
CA ASP A 265 10.01 19.06 12.09
C ASP A 265 9.07 19.19 10.88
N LEU A 266 8.88 18.11 10.11
CA LEU A 266 8.14 18.13 8.85
C LEU A 266 6.78 17.43 8.95
N ALA A 267 6.68 16.46 9.86
CA ALA A 267 5.50 15.63 10.02
C ALA A 267 4.34 16.42 10.64
N ARG A 268 3.12 16.10 10.21
CA ARG A 268 1.93 16.43 10.99
C ARG A 268 1.76 15.43 12.14
N PRO A 269 1.15 15.84 13.27
CA PRO A 269 0.73 14.89 14.29
C PRO A 269 -0.23 13.85 13.73
N MET A 270 -0.07 12.59 14.17
CA MET A 270 -0.94 11.49 13.74
C MET A 270 -2.35 11.66 14.31
N SER A 271 -3.35 11.28 13.51
CA SER A 271 -4.74 11.25 13.96
C SER A 271 -5.53 10.14 13.28
N TRP A 272 -6.55 9.63 13.98
CA TRP A 272 -7.46 8.62 13.50
C TRP A 272 -8.90 9.14 13.61
N GLU A 273 -9.70 8.84 12.59
CA GLU A 273 -11.15 8.97 12.65
C GLU A 273 -11.78 7.59 12.51
N PHE A 274 -12.39 7.12 13.60
CA PHE A 274 -13.01 5.80 13.67
C PHE A 274 -14.51 5.85 13.86
N ARG A 275 -15.18 4.74 13.52
CA ARG A 275 -16.52 4.39 13.96
C ARG A 275 -16.45 3.12 14.79
N LEU A 276 -17.30 3.03 15.81
CA LEU A 276 -17.41 1.86 16.68
C LEU A 276 -18.37 0.85 16.05
N SER A 277 -17.93 -0.39 15.90
CA SER A 277 -18.78 -1.48 15.42
C SER A 277 -19.95 -1.76 16.37
N SER A 278 -21.04 -2.37 15.86
CA SER A 278 -22.23 -2.73 16.66
C SER A 278 -21.92 -3.50 17.93
N ASN A 279 -21.02 -4.49 17.85
CA ASN A 279 -20.57 -5.29 18.99
C ASN A 279 -19.68 -4.51 19.98
N GLY A 280 -19.09 -3.38 19.58
CA GLY A 280 -18.18 -2.59 20.42
C GLY A 280 -16.74 -3.09 20.45
N ASP A 281 -16.41 -4.09 19.63
CA ASP A 281 -15.11 -4.76 19.63
C ASP A 281 -14.14 -4.19 18.58
N ASN A 282 -14.61 -3.32 17.68
CA ASN A 282 -13.78 -2.78 16.61
C ASN A 282 -13.97 -1.27 16.46
N LEU A 283 -12.86 -0.55 16.33
CA LEU A 283 -12.81 0.81 15.81
C LEU A 283 -12.29 0.74 14.37
N ILE A 284 -13.09 1.20 13.40
CA ILE A 284 -12.77 1.07 11.97
C ILE A 284 -12.89 2.45 11.31
N GLY A 285 -11.91 2.82 10.47
CA GLY A 285 -11.91 4.11 9.81
C GLY A 285 -10.57 4.45 9.16
N GLU A 286 -10.13 5.69 9.28
CA GLU A 286 -8.95 6.21 8.58
C GLU A 286 -7.91 6.77 9.55
N LYS A 287 -6.64 6.48 9.27
CA LYS A 287 -5.47 7.14 9.85
C LYS A 287 -5.01 8.24 8.91
N PHE A 288 -4.78 9.41 9.45
CA PHE A 288 -4.19 10.58 8.79
C PHE A 288 -2.80 10.80 9.36
N THR A 289 -1.80 10.78 8.49
CA THR A 289 -0.40 10.91 8.87
C THR A 289 0.39 11.59 7.75
N SER A 290 1.70 11.67 7.89
CA SER A 290 2.62 12.12 6.86
C SER A 290 3.19 10.94 6.10
N TYR A 291 3.39 11.12 4.79
CA TYR A 291 4.20 10.24 3.97
C TYR A 291 5.49 10.95 3.56
N PHE A 292 6.62 10.25 3.62
CA PHE A 292 7.95 10.83 3.39
C PHE A 292 8.60 10.18 2.19
N PHE A 293 9.15 11.02 1.30
CA PHE A 293 10.03 10.61 0.20
C PHE A 293 11.46 10.82 0.68
N ILE A 294 12.30 9.79 0.59
CA ILE A 294 13.64 9.77 1.20
C ILE A 294 14.66 9.45 0.12
N GLU A 295 15.50 10.43 -0.20
CA GLU A 295 16.56 10.29 -1.20
C GLU A 295 17.91 10.50 -0.52
N ASP A 296 18.86 9.58 -0.73
CA ASP A 296 20.22 9.67 -0.19
C ASP A 296 20.31 9.92 1.33
N GLY A 297 19.37 9.34 2.10
CA GLY A 297 19.31 9.50 3.55
C GLY A 297 18.81 10.88 4.01
N GLN A 298 18.12 11.62 3.14
CA GLN A 298 17.47 12.89 3.44
C GLN A 298 16.01 12.88 2.97
N ILE A 299 15.16 13.62 3.66
CA ILE A 299 13.77 13.79 3.25
C ILE A 299 13.73 14.76 2.07
N SER A 300 13.41 14.25 0.87
CA SER A 300 13.31 15.07 -0.35
C SER A 300 11.95 15.76 -0.44
N ARG A 301 10.89 15.12 0.06
CA ARG A 301 9.52 15.64 0.05
C ARG A 301 8.67 15.01 1.15
N VAL A 302 7.65 15.76 1.60
CA VAL A 302 6.64 15.29 2.55
C VAL A 302 5.24 15.53 1.99
N ASP A 303 4.38 14.54 2.12
CA ASP A 303 2.94 14.65 1.91
C ASP A 303 2.19 14.55 3.25
N ASN A 304 1.68 15.69 3.72
CA ASN A 304 0.90 15.81 4.96
C ASN A 304 -0.60 15.59 4.76
N THR A 305 -1.02 15.22 3.55
CA THR A 305 -2.42 14.89 3.22
C THR A 305 -2.68 13.39 3.18
N TYR A 306 -1.65 12.57 3.35
CA TYR A 306 -1.74 11.13 3.29
C TYR A 306 -2.70 10.56 4.35
N SER A 307 -3.57 9.67 3.91
CA SER A 307 -4.43 8.86 4.77
C SER A 307 -4.45 7.40 4.28
N ARG A 308 -4.76 6.49 5.20
CA ARG A 308 -4.99 5.08 4.90
C ARG A 308 -6.05 4.47 5.83
N ALA A 309 -6.61 3.35 5.42
CA ALA A 309 -7.50 2.57 6.28
C ALA A 309 -6.78 2.14 7.56
N ALA A 310 -7.52 2.13 8.67
CA ALA A 310 -7.05 1.69 9.97
C ALA A 310 -8.17 0.99 10.73
N ARG A 311 -7.77 0.01 11.54
CA ARG A 311 -8.68 -0.76 12.39
C ARG A 311 -7.98 -1.07 13.71
N TRP A 312 -8.69 -0.86 14.81
CA TRP A 312 -8.27 -1.33 16.13
C TRP A 312 -9.26 -2.35 16.67
N ILE A 313 -8.73 -3.38 17.33
CA ILE A 313 -9.50 -4.51 17.85
C ILE A 313 -9.42 -4.48 19.37
N ARG A 314 -10.56 -4.57 20.06
CA ARG A 314 -10.57 -4.61 21.52
C ARG A 314 -9.98 -5.93 22.02
N ILE A 315 -9.08 -5.85 22.99
CA ILE A 315 -8.46 -7.01 23.64
C ILE A 315 -9.02 -7.19 25.08
N GLU A 316 -9.27 -6.07 25.79
CA GLU A 316 -9.78 -6.07 27.18
C GLU A 316 -10.87 -5.00 27.41
#